data_AF-A0A7V2JRN4-F1
#
_entry.id   AF-A0A7V2JRN4-F1
#
_cell.length_a   1.000
_cell.length_b   1.000
_cell.length_c   1.000
_cell.angle_alpha   90.00
_cell.angle_beta   90.00
_cell.angle_gamma   90.00
#
_symmetry.space_group_name_H-M   'P 1'
#
loop_
_entity.id
_entity.type
_entity.pdbx_description
1 polymer ?
#
loop_
_entity_poly.entity_id
_entity_poly.type
_entity_poly.pdbx_seq_one_letter_code
_entity_poly.pdbx_strand_id
1 'polypeptide(L)'
;MPLPNLTDEQRRAALKKAAEARQARAELKKKLKGGKVTLEEVLNKSGDPIVGRMKVGNLLESLPGVGKARAAKKMEDLKISTTRR
;
A
#
# COMPACT_ATOMS: atom_id res chain seq x y z
N MET A 1 7.95 15.65 20.75
CA MET A 1 9.42 15.54 20.68
C MET A 1 9.88 16.18 19.37
N PRO A 2 10.86 17.10 19.38
CA PRO A 2 11.36 17.72 18.15
C PRO A 2 12.02 16.68 17.26
N LEU A 3 11.71 16.71 15.96
CA LEU A 3 12.36 15.85 14.97
C LEU A 3 13.84 16.27 14.84
N PRO A 4 14.78 15.32 14.85
CA PRO A 4 16.19 15.64 14.63
C PRO A 4 16.38 16.25 13.23
N ASN A 5 17.21 17.30 13.14
CA ASN A 5 17.59 17.90 11.87
C ASN A 5 18.48 16.92 11.10
N LEU A 6 17.91 16.30 10.05
CA LEU A 6 18.64 15.42 9.15
C LEU A 6 19.71 16.20 8.38
N THR A 7 20.91 15.64 8.26
CA THR A 7 21.92 16.14 7.32
C THR A 7 21.43 15.98 5.88
N ASP A 8 21.95 16.78 4.95
CA ASP A 8 21.53 16.71 3.53
C ASP A 8 21.75 15.32 2.92
N GLU A 9 22.79 14.61 3.36
CA GLU A 9 23.07 13.23 2.94
C GLU A 9 22.03 12.25 3.46
N GLN A 10 21.65 12.34 4.74
CA GLN A 10 20.59 11.52 5.31
C GLN A 10 19.23 11.82 4.67
N ARG A 11 18.98 13.08 4.31
CA ARG A 11 17.76 13.48 3.59
C ARG A 11 17.71 12.85 2.21
N ARG A 12 18.82 12.89 1.46
CA ARG A 12 18.92 12.23 0.13
C ARG A 12 18.72 10.72 0.24
N ALA A 13 19.32 10.08 1.24
CA ALA A 13 19.16 8.63 1.47
C ALA A 13 17.70 8.27 1.82
N ALA A 14 17.05 9.05 2.69
CA ALA A 14 15.64 8.86 3.03
C ALA A 14 14.70 9.06 1.83
N LEU A 15 14.99 10.05 0.98
CA LEU A 15 14.22 10.28 -0.26
C LEU A 15 14.35 9.11 -1.24
N LYS A 16 15.55 8.56 -1.43
CA LYS A 16 15.78 7.37 -2.26
C LYS A 16 14.99 6.17 -1.75
N LYS A 17 15.12 5.86 -0.46
CA LYS A 17 14.37 4.76 0.19
C LYS A 17 12.86 4.95 0.08
N ALA A 18 12.38 6.19 0.18
CA ALA A 18 10.96 6.49 -0.01
C ALA A 18 10.51 6.36 -1.47
N ALA A 19 11.37 6.64 -2.45
CA ALA A 19 11.09 6.42 -3.87
C ALA A 19 11.00 4.92 -4.17
N GLU A 20 11.96 4.12 -3.72
CA GLU A 20 11.97 2.66 -3.83
C GLU A 20 10.69 2.04 -3.24
N ALA A 21 10.30 2.48 -2.03
CA ALA A 21 9.06 2.01 -1.40
C ALA A 21 7.80 2.37 -2.22
N ARG A 22 7.76 3.55 -2.86
CA ARG A 22 6.64 3.93 -3.75
C ARG A 22 6.63 3.09 -5.02
N GLN A 23 7.79 2.81 -5.60
CA GLN A 23 7.93 1.94 -6.78
C GLN A 23 7.46 0.52 -6.47
N ALA A 24 7.93 -0.09 -5.38
CA ALA A 24 7.54 -1.44 -4.98
C ALA A 24 6.01 -1.55 -4.76
N ARG A 25 5.37 -0.54 -4.16
CA ARG A 25 3.90 -0.50 -4.04
C ARG A 25 3.21 -0.42 -5.39
N ALA A 26 3.71 0.39 -6.32
CA ALA A 26 3.15 0.50 -7.66
C ALA A 26 3.25 -0.83 -8.43
N GLU A 27 4.37 -1.53 -8.30
CA GLU A 27 4.55 -2.86 -8.87
C GLU A 27 3.58 -3.89 -8.28
N LEU A 28 3.40 -3.88 -6.95
CA LEU A 28 2.46 -4.78 -6.29
C LEU A 28 1.03 -4.55 -6.79
N LYS A 29 0.62 -3.29 -6.97
CA LYS A 29 -0.67 -2.95 -7.60
C LYS A 29 -0.78 -3.45 -9.04
N LYS A 30 0.29 -3.33 -9.84
CA LYS A 30 0.32 -3.85 -11.22
C LYS A 30 0.18 -5.38 -11.24
N LYS A 31 0.85 -6.08 -10.31
CA LYS A 31 0.78 -7.54 -10.16
C LYS A 31 -0.64 -7.99 -9.76
N LEU A 32 -1.27 -7.29 -8.81
CA LEU A 32 -2.67 -7.51 -8.42
C LEU A 32 -3.64 -7.30 -9.58
N LYS A 33 -3.49 -6.19 -10.32
CA LYS A 33 -4.32 -5.90 -11.49
C LYS A 33 -4.17 -6.95 -12.59
N GLY A 34 -2.96 -7.45 -12.80
CA GLY A 34 -2.66 -8.48 -13.78
C GLY A 34 -2.94 -9.92 -13.31
N GLY A 35 -3.48 -10.12 -12.11
CA GLY A 35 -3.78 -11.46 -11.58
C GLY A 35 -2.54 -12.32 -11.29
N LYS A 36 -1.33 -11.74 -11.27
CA LYS A 36 -0.08 -12.47 -11.00
C LYS A 36 0.11 -12.80 -9.52
N VAL A 37 -0.61 -12.11 -8.66
CA VAL A 37 -0.59 -12.27 -7.21
C VAL A 37 -2.02 -12.13 -6.74
N THR A 38 -2.46 -13.01 -5.84
CA THR A 38 -3.80 -12.97 -5.26
C THR A 38 -3.87 -12.00 -4.07
N LEU A 39 -5.09 -11.56 -3.71
CA LEU A 39 -5.28 -10.70 -2.53
C LEU A 39 -4.83 -11.43 -1.25
N GLU A 40 -5.10 -12.73 -1.15
CA GLU A 40 -4.71 -13.58 -0.03
C GLU A 40 -3.18 -13.65 0.12
N GLU A 41 -2.45 -13.87 -0.97
CA GLU A 41 -0.98 -13.85 -0.96
C GLU A 41 -0.41 -12.52 -0.47
N VAL A 42 -1.06 -11.40 -0.83
CA VAL A 42 -0.64 -10.08 -0.35
C VAL A 42 -0.92 -9.94 1.14
N LEU A 43 -2.10 -10.33 1.61
CA LEU A 43 -2.46 -10.25 3.03
C LEU A 43 -1.62 -11.17 3.91
N ASN A 44 -1.24 -12.35 3.40
CA ASN A 44 -0.34 -13.28 4.09
C ASN A 44 1.09 -12.72 4.22
N LYS A 45 1.47 -11.75 3.38
CA LYS A 45 2.73 -11.00 3.49
C LYS A 45 2.62 -9.76 4.38
N SER A 46 1.73 -9.77 5.38
CA SER A 46 1.53 -8.64 6.31
C SER A 46 2.80 -8.21 7.07
N GLY A 47 3.79 -9.11 7.20
CA GLY A 47 5.11 -8.80 7.75
C GLY A 47 5.97 -7.88 6.85
N ASP A 48 5.65 -7.76 5.56
CA ASP A 48 6.38 -6.86 4.67
C ASP A 48 6.01 -5.40 4.95
N PRO A 49 6.99 -4.52 5.24
CA PRO A 49 6.73 -3.11 5.52
C PRO A 49 6.15 -2.35 4.31
N ILE A 50 6.25 -2.93 3.11
CA ILE A 50 5.64 -2.42 1.89
C ILE A 50 4.12 -2.60 1.95
N VAL A 51 3.66 -3.81 2.30
CA VAL A 51 2.24 -4.20 2.34
C VAL A 51 1.58 -3.64 3.59
N GLY A 52 2.16 -3.85 4.78
CA GLY A 52 1.58 -3.42 6.06
C GLY A 52 1.45 -1.90 6.22
N ARG A 53 2.04 -1.12 5.31
CA ARG A 53 1.87 0.35 5.24
C ARG A 53 0.94 0.80 4.12
N MET A 54 0.38 -0.09 3.30
CA MET A 54 -0.61 0.28 2.30
C MET A 54 -2.00 0.37 2.92
N LYS A 55 -2.85 1.26 2.42
CA LYS A 55 -4.25 1.28 2.83
C LYS A 55 -4.99 0.12 2.17
N VAL A 56 -5.87 -0.54 2.93
CA VAL A 56 -6.72 -1.64 2.44
C VAL A 56 -7.57 -1.19 1.25
N GLY A 57 -8.16 0.01 1.31
CA GLY A 57 -8.95 0.57 0.20
C GLY A 57 -8.15 0.68 -1.11
N ASN A 58 -6.88 1.10 -1.02
CA ASN A 58 -6.00 1.21 -2.19
C ASN A 58 -5.63 -0.15 -2.79
N LEU A 59 -5.59 -1.21 -1.96
CA LEU A 59 -5.36 -2.58 -2.42
C LEU A 59 -6.60 -3.11 -3.14
N LEU A 60 -7.78 -2.91 -2.57
CA LEU A 60 -9.05 -3.30 -3.17
C LEU A 60 -9.29 -2.62 -4.53
N GLU A 61 -8.97 -1.33 -4.64
CA GLU A 61 -9.03 -0.58 -5.92
C GLU A 61 -8.06 -1.10 -7.00
N SER A 62 -7.06 -1.88 -6.62
CA SER A 62 -6.08 -2.43 -7.57
C SER A 62 -6.53 -3.77 -8.15
N LEU A 63 -7.63 -4.34 -7.65
CA LEU A 63 -8.19 -5.58 -8.18
C LEU A 63 -8.92 -5.34 -9.50
N PRO A 64 -8.83 -6.27 -10.46
CA PRO A 64 -9.56 -6.16 -11.72
C PRO A 64 -11.07 -6.08 -11.44
N GLY A 65 -11.74 -5.09 -12.04
CA GLY A 65 -13.18 -4.87 -11.88
C GLY A 65 -13.63 -4.22 -10.57
N VAL A 66 -12.70 -3.79 -9.69
CA VAL A 66 -13.03 -3.08 -8.45
C VAL A 66 -12.52 -1.64 -8.53
N GLY A 67 -13.43 -0.69 -8.77
CA GLY A 67 -13.15 0.75 -8.68
C GLY A 67 -13.38 1.30 -7.27
N LYS A 68 -13.15 2.61 -7.10
CA LYS A 68 -13.31 3.34 -5.81
C LYS A 68 -14.65 3.06 -5.12
N ALA A 69 -15.76 3.17 -5.85
CA ALA A 69 -17.10 2.97 -5.30
C ALA A 69 -17.32 1.53 -4.80
N ARG A 70 -16.86 0.52 -5.56
CA ARG A 70 -16.96 -0.89 -5.17
C ARG A 70 -16.05 -1.23 -4.00
N ALA A 71 -14.84 -0.65 -3.95
CA ALA A 71 -13.93 -0.80 -2.84
C ALA A 71 -14.51 -0.20 -1.56
N ALA A 72 -15.01 1.04 -1.63
CA ALA A 72 -15.65 1.71 -0.49
C ALA A 72 -16.85 0.92 0.04
N LYS A 73 -17.75 0.47 -0.85
CA LYS A 73 -18.91 -0.34 -0.48
C LYS A 73 -18.49 -1.65 0.22
N LYS A 74 -17.52 -2.39 -0.34
CA LYS A 74 -17.00 -3.61 0.31
C LYS A 74 -16.39 -3.34 1.68
N MET A 75 -15.67 -2.22 1.84
CA MET A 75 -15.12 -1.84 3.14
C MET A 75 -16.22 -1.53 4.15
N GLU A 76 -17.29 -0.86 3.73
CA GLU A 76 -18.45 -0.56 4.57
C GLU A 76 -19.21 -1.84 4.96
N ASP A 77 -19.51 -2.71 3.98
CA ASP A 77 -20.19 -4.00 4.18
C ASP A 77 -19.43 -4.88 5.20
N LEU A 78 -18.09 -4.87 5.13
CA LEU A 78 -17.21 -5.61 6.02
C LEU A 78 -16.82 -4.84 7.30
N LYS A 79 -17.38 -3.64 7.52
CA LYS A 79 -17.07 -2.76 8.67
C LYS A 79 -15.59 -2.44 8.84
N ILE A 80 -14.87 -2.32 7.73
CA ILE A 80 -13.45 -1.98 7.66
C ILE A 80 -13.31 -0.45 7.60
N SER A 81 -12.59 0.13 8.56
CA SER A 81 -12.30 1.56 8.57
C SER A 81 -11.53 2.01 7.32
N THR A 82 -11.86 3.18 6.79
CA THR A 82 -11.23 3.81 5.61
C THR A 82 -9.74 4.15 5.82
N THR A 83 -9.30 4.24 7.08
CA THR A 83 -7.90 4.51 7.44
C THR A 83 -7.09 3.24 7.69
N ARG A 84 -7.71 2.06 7.63
CA ARG A 84 -7.05 0.78 7.90
C ARG A 84 -5.97 0.45 6.88
N ARG A 85 -4.89 -0.12 7.38
CA ARG A 85 -3.71 -0.59 6.64
C ARG A 85 -3.47 -2.05 6.97
#